data_AF-A0A1Q4XGC0-F1
#
_entry.id   AF-A0A1Q4XGC0-F1
#
_cell.length_a   1.000
_cell.length_b   1.000
_cell.length_c   1.000
_cell.angle_alpha   90.00
_cell.angle_beta   90.00
_cell.angle_gamma   90.00
#
_symmetry.space_group_name_H-M   'P 1'
#
loop_
_entity.id
_entity.type
_entity.pdbx_description
1 polymer ?
#
loop_
_entity_poly.entity_id
_entity_poly.type
_entity_poly.pdbx_seq_one_letter_code
_entity_poly.pdbx_strand_id
1 'polypeptide(L)'
;MFENVPNVTVSDWFASAEITSRMLRTLNNIGPGGVIIADLYRRDYYATHSRTLNHASQTSFIVYGYHDLAADMAEYTEEYGNRAWEELVPAVDCTVWECLDEMAEDLAGPRWVLTRMRQTMHELGFDLTSAPYYYDRYASPGDCASPTTRMVRDRYACRAHPALTVTVKSPVDEKTGALSLIRISDGDRHVTGWPARMRTQFTTGPNAHRVREAIEAYLRRTRT
;
A
#
# COMPACT_ATOMS: atom_id res chain seq x y z
N MET A 1 -12.24 -33.91 -24.28
CA MET A 1 -13.37 -33.09 -23.83
C MET A 1 -13.09 -32.77 -22.37
N PHE A 2 -12.44 -31.63 -22.10
CA PHE A 2 -12.19 -31.18 -20.73
C PHE A 2 -13.42 -30.37 -20.32
N GLU A 3 -14.42 -31.07 -19.79
CA GLU A 3 -15.58 -30.43 -19.18
C GLU A 3 -15.14 -29.76 -17.88
N ASN A 4 -15.31 -28.44 -17.82
CA ASN A 4 -15.36 -27.63 -16.60
C ASN A 4 -14.19 -27.81 -15.62
N VAL A 5 -13.02 -27.30 -15.97
CA VAL A 5 -12.08 -26.84 -14.93
C VAL A 5 -12.72 -25.57 -14.34
N PRO A 6 -13.06 -25.54 -13.03
CA PRO A 6 -13.54 -24.32 -12.41
C PRO A 6 -12.52 -23.20 -12.62
N ASN A 7 -12.97 -21.99 -12.94
CA ASN A 7 -12.11 -20.81 -12.85
C ASN A 7 -11.75 -20.64 -11.38
N VAL A 8 -10.56 -21.10 -10.99
CA VAL A 8 -10.02 -20.90 -9.64
C VAL A 8 -9.60 -19.44 -9.54
N THR A 9 -10.26 -18.70 -8.65
CA THR A 9 -9.94 -17.31 -8.30
C THR A 9 -8.78 -17.27 -7.31
N VAL A 10 -8.22 -16.09 -7.02
CA VAL A 10 -7.16 -15.98 -6.01
C VAL A 10 -7.71 -16.15 -4.60
N SER A 11 -8.92 -15.63 -4.34
CA SER A 11 -9.65 -15.85 -3.08
C SER A 11 -9.81 -17.34 -2.76
N ASP A 12 -10.11 -18.19 -3.74
CA ASP A 12 -10.21 -19.66 -3.54
C ASP A 12 -8.96 -20.29 -2.88
N TRP A 13 -7.77 -19.73 -3.09
CA TRP A 13 -6.53 -20.25 -2.48
C TRP A 13 -6.46 -20.00 -0.97
N PHE A 14 -7.23 -19.03 -0.47
CA PHE A 14 -7.26 -18.63 0.93
C PHE A 14 -8.55 -19.04 1.64
N ALA A 15 -9.40 -19.88 1.04
CA ALA A 15 -10.73 -20.24 1.57
C ALA A 15 -10.74 -20.87 2.97
N SER A 16 -9.57 -21.19 3.54
CA SER A 16 -9.42 -21.70 4.90
C SER A 16 -8.46 -20.86 5.76
N ALA A 17 -8.05 -19.68 5.27
CA ALA A 17 -7.17 -18.76 5.95
C ALA A 17 -7.97 -17.52 6.38
N GLU A 18 -7.65 -16.99 7.56
CA GLU A 18 -8.35 -15.85 8.15
C GLU A 18 -7.34 -14.88 8.76
N ILE A 19 -7.63 -13.58 8.68
CA ILE A 19 -6.91 -12.56 9.44
C ILE A 19 -7.35 -12.66 10.90
N THR A 20 -6.38 -12.97 11.77
CA THR A 20 -6.65 -13.16 13.19
C THR A 20 -6.32 -11.93 14.03
N SER A 21 -6.95 -11.83 15.21
CA SER A 21 -6.59 -10.83 16.23
C SER A 21 -5.10 -10.86 16.61
N ARG A 22 -4.48 -12.05 16.60
CA ARG A 22 -3.05 -12.21 16.83
C ARG A 22 -2.23 -11.53 15.75
N MET A 23 -2.64 -11.61 14.48
CA MET A 23 -1.95 -10.94 13.37
C MET A 23 -2.05 -9.41 13.51
N LEU A 24 -3.23 -8.85 13.80
CA LEU A 24 -3.38 -7.40 14.01
C LEU A 24 -2.59 -6.89 15.23
N ARG A 25 -2.56 -7.65 16.33
CA ARG A 25 -1.72 -7.31 17.49
C ARG A 25 -0.22 -7.40 17.16
N THR A 26 0.17 -8.39 16.37
CA THR A 26 1.55 -8.51 15.89
C THR A 26 1.92 -7.34 15.00
N LEU A 27 1.03 -6.95 14.09
CA LEU A 27 1.17 -5.77 13.24
C LEU A 27 1.36 -4.49 14.07
N ASN A 28 0.53 -4.29 15.10
CA ASN A 28 0.67 -3.17 16.03
C ASN A 28 2.05 -3.16 16.74
N ASN A 29 2.50 -4.33 17.20
CA ASN A 29 3.79 -4.47 17.89
C ASN A 29 4.99 -4.25 16.97
N ILE A 30 4.88 -4.60 15.67
CA ILE A 30 5.92 -4.29 14.67
C ILE A 30 6.03 -2.78 14.48
N GLY A 31 4.90 -2.07 14.50
CA GLY A 31 4.85 -0.63 14.30
C GLY A 31 4.96 -0.22 12.83
N PRO A 32 5.35 1.04 12.55
CA PRO A 32 5.49 1.55 11.18
C PRO A 32 6.39 0.69 10.30
N GLY A 33 5.88 0.35 9.11
CA GLY A 33 6.51 -0.61 8.20
C GLY A 33 6.07 -2.07 8.45
N GLY A 34 5.29 -2.34 9.49
CA GLY A 34 4.56 -3.58 9.66
C GLY A 34 3.43 -3.72 8.63
N VAL A 35 3.23 -4.95 8.17
CA VAL A 35 2.25 -5.33 7.14
C VAL A 35 1.76 -6.76 7.34
N ILE A 36 0.52 -7.04 6.94
CA ILE A 36 -0.03 -8.37 6.73
C ILE A 36 0.05 -8.69 5.24
N ILE A 37 0.54 -9.89 4.95
CA ILE A 37 0.80 -10.38 3.61
C ILE A 37 -0.13 -11.55 3.32
N ALA A 38 -0.77 -11.54 2.16
CA ALA A 38 -1.33 -12.73 1.54
C ALA A 38 -0.24 -13.40 0.71
N ASP A 39 0.09 -14.66 1.01
CA ASP A 39 1.15 -15.41 0.34
C ASP A 39 0.59 -16.61 -0.40
N LEU A 40 0.64 -16.58 -1.74
CA LEU A 40 0.07 -17.60 -2.60
C LEU A 40 0.74 -18.98 -2.44
N TYR A 41 2.03 -19.00 -2.10
CA TYR A 41 2.73 -20.26 -1.89
C TYR A 41 2.34 -20.91 -0.57
N ARG A 42 2.16 -20.09 0.47
CA ARG A 42 1.73 -20.57 1.80
C ARG A 42 0.24 -20.81 1.88
N ARG A 43 -0.55 -20.17 1.01
CA ARG A 43 -2.02 -20.15 1.06
C ARG A 43 -2.53 -19.65 2.41
N ASP A 44 -1.84 -18.66 2.95
CA ASP A 44 -2.09 -18.15 4.30
C ASP A 44 -1.70 -16.67 4.41
N TYR A 45 -2.22 -16.02 5.44
CA TYR A 45 -1.90 -14.65 5.83
C TYR A 45 -0.85 -14.64 6.93
N TYR A 46 0.04 -13.65 6.93
CA TYR A 46 0.91 -13.43 8.10
C TYR A 46 1.37 -11.98 8.22
N ALA A 47 1.57 -11.56 9.48
CA ALA A 47 2.17 -10.27 9.79
C ALA A 47 3.70 -10.36 9.72
N THR A 48 4.32 -9.39 9.04
CA THR A 48 5.78 -9.23 8.95
C THR A 48 6.13 -7.75 8.78
N HIS A 49 7.42 -7.45 8.64
CA HIS A 49 7.87 -6.12 8.25
C HIS A 49 8.01 -6.03 6.73
N SER A 50 7.54 -4.96 6.11
CA SER A 50 7.63 -4.75 4.66
C SER A 50 9.07 -4.79 4.13
N ARG A 51 10.05 -4.42 4.97
CA ARG A 51 11.47 -4.48 4.66
C ARG A 51 12.01 -5.88 4.40
N THR A 52 11.29 -6.94 4.83
CA THR A 52 11.69 -8.33 4.58
C THR A 52 11.10 -8.88 3.29
N LEU A 53 10.27 -8.09 2.59
CA LEU A 53 9.58 -8.53 1.39
C LEU A 53 10.47 -8.33 0.18
N ASN A 54 10.42 -9.30 -0.73
CA ASN A 54 10.85 -9.07 -2.09
C ASN A 54 9.73 -8.31 -2.83
N HIS A 55 9.87 -6.99 -2.97
CA HIS A 55 8.89 -6.16 -3.68
C HIS A 55 8.73 -6.44 -5.18
N ALA A 56 9.61 -7.29 -5.76
CA ALA A 56 9.42 -7.82 -7.11
C ALA A 56 8.67 -9.16 -7.15
N SER A 57 8.37 -9.76 -6.00
CA SER A 57 7.58 -10.98 -5.93
C SER A 57 6.14 -10.70 -6.37
N GLN A 58 5.62 -11.56 -7.24
CA GLN A 58 4.21 -11.56 -7.66
C GLN A 58 3.38 -12.60 -6.89
N THR A 59 3.92 -13.17 -5.82
CA THR A 59 3.25 -14.23 -5.04
C THR A 59 2.97 -13.84 -3.61
N SER A 60 3.29 -12.59 -3.25
CA SER A 60 3.14 -12.07 -1.90
C SER A 60 2.66 -10.62 -1.99
N PHE A 61 1.51 -10.35 -1.40
CA PHE A 61 0.81 -9.09 -1.56
C PHE A 61 0.49 -8.48 -0.20
N ILE A 62 0.75 -7.19 -0.02
CA ILE A 62 0.37 -6.48 1.20
C ILE A 62 -1.14 -6.24 1.14
N VAL A 63 -1.88 -6.84 2.07
CA VAL A 63 -3.35 -6.70 2.15
C VAL A 63 -3.79 -5.75 3.26
N TYR A 64 -2.92 -5.51 4.25
CA TYR A 64 -3.18 -4.59 5.35
C TYR A 64 -1.87 -4.10 5.97
N GLY A 65 -1.77 -2.84 6.39
CA GLY A 65 -0.55 -2.26 6.96
C GLY A 65 -0.76 -1.56 8.29
N TYR A 66 0.34 -1.24 8.97
CA TYR A 66 0.29 -0.57 10.28
C TYR A 66 -0.46 0.77 10.25
N HIS A 67 -0.33 1.55 9.19
CA HIS A 67 -1.05 2.83 9.08
C HIS A 67 -2.53 2.65 8.71
N ASP A 68 -2.91 1.49 8.16
CA ASP A 68 -4.32 1.14 7.96
C ASP A 68 -4.91 0.79 9.32
N LEU A 69 -4.23 -0.09 10.08
CA LEU A 69 -4.57 -0.41 11.47
C LEU A 69 -4.71 0.84 12.35
N ALA A 70 -3.76 1.78 12.26
CA ALA A 70 -3.80 2.98 13.08
C ALA A 70 -4.97 3.90 12.72
N ALA A 71 -5.35 3.98 11.44
CA ALA A 71 -6.50 4.76 10.99
C ALA A 71 -7.80 4.10 11.42
N ASP A 72 -7.97 2.81 11.13
CA ASP A 72 -9.18 2.06 11.44
C ASP A 72 -9.37 1.95 12.96
N MET A 73 -8.31 1.76 13.74
CA MET A 73 -8.42 1.76 15.21
C MET A 73 -8.88 3.11 15.76
N ALA A 74 -8.51 4.24 15.14
CA ALA A 74 -9.00 5.54 15.57
C ALA A 74 -10.52 5.66 15.34
N GLU A 75 -10.99 5.26 14.17
CA GLU A 75 -12.41 5.24 13.79
C GLU A 75 -13.22 4.25 14.66
N TYR A 76 -12.75 3.02 14.79
CA TYR A 76 -13.43 1.98 15.57
C TYR A 76 -13.41 2.27 17.08
N THR A 77 -12.40 2.97 17.60
CA THR A 77 -12.40 3.39 19.00
C THR A 77 -13.44 4.48 19.23
N GLU A 78 -13.65 5.38 18.27
CA GLU A 78 -14.69 6.40 18.34
C GLU A 78 -16.10 5.77 18.29
N GLU A 79 -16.31 4.78 17.43
CA GLU A 79 -17.62 4.13 17.26
C GLU A 79 -17.93 3.07 18.31
N TYR A 80 -16.98 2.20 18.64
CA TYR A 80 -17.19 0.98 19.45
C TYR A 80 -16.47 0.99 20.81
N GLY A 81 -15.64 2.00 21.10
CA GLY A 81 -14.92 2.14 22.37
C GLY A 81 -14.09 0.91 22.73
N ASN A 82 -14.36 0.29 23.88
CA ASN A 82 -13.62 -0.89 24.36
C ASN A 82 -13.76 -2.12 23.46
N ARG A 83 -14.78 -2.16 22.59
CA ARG A 83 -15.03 -3.26 21.65
C ARG A 83 -14.35 -3.07 20.29
N ALA A 84 -13.62 -1.98 20.08
CA ALA A 84 -12.96 -1.67 18.80
C ALA A 84 -12.17 -2.86 18.23
N TRP A 85 -11.40 -3.56 19.06
CA TRP A 85 -10.62 -4.73 18.63
C TRP A 85 -11.48 -5.94 18.26
N GLU A 86 -12.66 -6.11 18.89
CA GLU A 86 -13.57 -7.22 18.61
C GLU A 86 -14.29 -7.02 17.26
N GLU A 87 -14.63 -5.77 16.95
CA GLU A 87 -15.31 -5.39 15.70
C GLU A 87 -14.33 -5.26 14.51
N LEU A 88 -13.09 -4.80 14.76
CA LEU A 88 -12.12 -4.56 13.69
C LEU A 88 -11.65 -5.86 13.02
N VAL A 89 -11.42 -6.92 13.79
CA VAL A 89 -10.90 -8.20 13.24
C VAL A 89 -11.79 -8.77 12.14
N PRO A 90 -13.10 -9.01 12.36
CA PRO A 90 -13.97 -9.54 11.31
C PRO A 90 -14.15 -8.54 10.15
N ALA A 91 -14.13 -7.23 10.41
CA ALA A 91 -14.22 -6.23 9.35
C ALA A 91 -13.01 -6.26 8.42
N VAL A 92 -11.80 -6.36 8.97
CA VAL A 92 -10.57 -6.48 8.17
C VAL A 92 -10.52 -7.79 7.41
N ASP A 93 -10.88 -8.90 8.05
CA ASP A 93 -10.92 -10.23 7.41
C ASP A 93 -11.88 -10.26 6.22
N CYS A 94 -13.12 -9.80 6.44
CA CYS A 94 -14.14 -9.69 5.40
C CYS A 94 -13.69 -8.79 4.25
N THR A 95 -13.18 -7.59 4.56
CA THR A 95 -12.72 -6.63 3.54
C THR A 95 -11.58 -7.20 2.71
N VAL A 96 -10.60 -7.84 3.35
CA VAL A 96 -9.46 -8.45 2.64
C VAL A 96 -9.92 -9.60 1.76
N TRP A 97 -10.84 -10.44 2.24
CA TRP A 97 -11.41 -11.54 1.46
C TRP A 97 -12.15 -11.02 0.22
N GLU A 98 -13.07 -10.07 0.39
CA GLU A 98 -13.90 -9.52 -0.69
C GLU A 98 -13.07 -8.80 -1.76
N CYS A 99 -11.97 -8.15 -1.36
CA CYS A 99 -11.12 -7.40 -2.28
C CYS A 99 -9.94 -8.22 -2.82
N LEU A 100 -9.74 -9.49 -2.42
CA LEU A 100 -8.50 -10.20 -2.74
C LEU A 100 -8.28 -10.42 -4.23
N ASP A 101 -9.34 -10.75 -4.96
CA ASP A 101 -9.28 -10.95 -6.41
C ASP A 101 -8.99 -9.64 -7.15
N GLU A 102 -9.65 -8.54 -6.76
CA GLU A 102 -9.38 -7.21 -7.31
C GLU A 102 -7.92 -6.79 -7.02
N MET A 103 -7.45 -6.99 -5.78
CA MET A 103 -6.06 -6.72 -5.42
C MET A 103 -5.06 -7.56 -6.23
N ALA A 104 -5.39 -8.82 -6.52
CA ALA A 104 -4.53 -9.69 -7.30
C ALA A 104 -4.46 -9.26 -8.78
N GLU A 105 -5.60 -8.93 -9.38
CA GLU A 105 -5.66 -8.35 -10.73
C GLU A 105 -4.88 -7.03 -10.81
N ASP A 106 -5.05 -6.19 -9.78
CA ASP A 106 -4.34 -4.93 -9.62
C ASP A 106 -2.85 -5.06 -9.45
N LEU A 107 -2.37 -6.19 -8.93
CA LEU A 107 -0.95 -6.50 -8.74
C LEU A 107 -0.33 -7.18 -9.95
N ALA A 108 -1.15 -7.76 -10.83
CA ALA A 108 -0.75 -8.15 -12.17
C ALA A 108 -0.65 -6.93 -13.13
N GLY A 109 -1.46 -5.90 -12.90
CA GLY A 109 -1.49 -4.65 -13.66
C GLY A 109 -0.37 -3.59 -13.45
N PRO A 110 0.36 -3.47 -12.31
CA PRO A 110 1.31 -2.39 -12.08
C PRO A 110 2.54 -2.58 -12.95
N ARG A 111 2.83 -1.54 -13.73
CA ARG A 111 4.01 -1.49 -14.59
C ARG A 111 5.28 -1.54 -13.74
N TRP A 112 6.35 -2.13 -14.28
CA TRP A 112 7.73 -2.16 -13.76
C TRP A 112 8.21 -0.88 -13.06
N VAL A 113 7.64 0.27 -13.42
CA VAL A 113 7.79 1.57 -12.75
C VAL A 113 7.48 1.50 -11.25
N LEU A 114 6.33 0.96 -10.84
CA LEU A 114 5.90 0.94 -9.45
C LEU A 114 6.75 -0.02 -8.62
N THR A 115 7.02 -1.21 -9.15
CA THR A 115 7.97 -2.16 -8.56
C THR A 115 9.33 -1.51 -8.32
N ARG A 116 9.87 -0.80 -9.32
CA ARG A 116 11.16 -0.12 -9.18
C ARG A 116 11.12 1.00 -8.15
N MET A 117 10.06 1.80 -8.10
CA MET A 117 9.88 2.83 -7.09
C MET A 117 9.85 2.22 -5.67
N ARG A 118 9.07 1.16 -5.46
CA ARG A 118 8.99 0.44 -4.17
C ARG A 118 10.35 -0.10 -3.74
N GLN A 119 11.09 -0.72 -4.67
CA GLN A 119 12.46 -1.21 -4.43
C GLN A 119 13.41 -0.08 -4.03
N THR A 120 13.48 1.01 -4.79
CA THR A 120 14.43 2.10 -4.49
C THR A 120 14.04 2.86 -3.22
N MET A 121 12.74 3.04 -2.94
CA MET A 121 12.28 3.57 -1.65
C MET A 121 12.74 2.69 -0.49
N HIS A 122 12.57 1.36 -0.61
CA HIS A 122 13.04 0.39 0.38
C HIS A 122 14.56 0.46 0.61
N GLU A 123 15.36 0.47 -0.47
CA GLU A 123 16.83 0.64 -0.43
C GLU A 123 17.23 1.94 0.28
N LEU A 124 16.46 3.02 0.07
CA LEU A 124 16.67 4.32 0.70
C LEU A 124 16.08 4.40 2.12
N GLY A 125 15.63 3.31 2.71
CA GLY A 125 15.15 3.27 4.10
C GLY A 125 13.72 3.77 4.28
N PHE A 126 12.88 3.60 3.27
CA PHE A 126 11.45 3.86 3.32
C PHE A 126 10.68 2.55 3.17
N ASP A 127 9.90 2.22 4.19
CA ASP A 127 9.20 0.95 4.28
C ASP A 127 7.71 1.20 3.95
N LEU A 128 7.13 0.39 3.05
CA LEU A 128 5.68 0.40 2.84
C LEU A 128 4.99 0.11 4.17
N THR A 129 3.93 0.87 4.47
CA THR A 129 3.30 0.81 5.78
C THR A 129 1.77 0.74 5.73
N SER A 130 1.21 0.69 4.53
CA SER A 130 -0.19 0.47 4.21
C SER A 130 -0.28 -0.48 3.02
N ALA A 131 -1.42 -1.14 2.85
CA ALA A 131 -1.76 -1.78 1.59
C ALA A 131 -1.77 -0.74 0.45
N PRO A 132 -1.21 -1.05 -0.73
CA PRO A 132 -1.38 -0.21 -1.90
C PRO A 132 -2.87 -0.03 -2.22
N TYR A 133 -3.33 1.21 -2.28
CA TYR A 133 -4.72 1.50 -2.61
C TYR A 133 -4.87 1.74 -4.11
N TYR A 134 -5.52 0.79 -4.79
CA TYR A 134 -5.84 0.87 -6.21
C TYR A 134 -7.26 1.41 -6.38
N TYR A 135 -7.45 2.24 -7.39
CA TYR A 135 -8.77 2.80 -7.70
C TYR A 135 -8.82 3.29 -9.14
N ASP A 136 -10.00 3.21 -9.75
CA ASP A 136 -10.23 3.81 -11.05
C ASP A 136 -10.54 5.29 -10.93
N ARG A 137 -9.97 6.07 -11.84
CA ARG A 137 -10.30 7.47 -12.03
C ARG A 137 -10.91 7.69 -13.40
N TYR A 138 -12.09 8.28 -13.42
CA TYR A 138 -12.82 8.68 -14.61
C TYR A 138 -12.34 10.05 -15.10
N ALA A 139 -12.30 10.23 -16.43
CA ALA A 139 -11.86 11.47 -17.05
C ALA A 139 -12.75 12.68 -16.72
N SER A 140 -14.03 12.42 -16.44
CA SER A 140 -15.02 13.40 -15.99
C SER A 140 -15.74 12.85 -14.76
N PRO A 141 -15.97 13.67 -13.71
CA PRO A 141 -16.77 13.24 -12.56
C PRO A 141 -18.19 12.86 -13.00
N GLY A 142 -18.63 11.64 -12.67
CA GLY A 142 -20.00 11.16 -12.96
C GLY A 142 -20.20 10.52 -14.33
N ASP A 143 -19.21 10.58 -15.23
CA ASP A 143 -19.20 9.75 -16.43
C ASP A 143 -18.69 8.36 -16.03
N CYS A 144 -19.58 7.39 -15.87
CA CYS A 144 -19.20 5.97 -15.85
C CYS A 144 -18.68 5.49 -17.23
N ALA A 145 -18.39 6.42 -18.15
CA ALA A 145 -17.92 6.15 -19.49
C ALA A 145 -16.39 5.94 -19.50
N SER A 146 -15.98 4.85 -20.14
CA SER A 146 -14.58 4.58 -20.50
C SER A 146 -14.00 5.71 -21.36
N PRO A 147 -12.71 6.05 -21.21
CA PRO A 147 -11.68 5.28 -20.49
C PRO A 147 -11.51 5.67 -19.01
N THR A 148 -11.37 4.65 -18.15
CA THR A 148 -10.85 4.79 -16.78
C THR A 148 -9.33 4.70 -16.77
N THR A 149 -8.70 5.48 -15.91
CA THR A 149 -7.27 5.33 -15.60
C THR A 149 -7.14 4.65 -14.25
N ARG A 150 -6.55 3.45 -14.22
CA ARG A 150 -6.23 2.76 -12.97
C ARG A 150 -5.10 3.49 -12.26
N MET A 151 -5.33 3.84 -11.00
CA MET A 151 -4.45 4.63 -10.16
C MET A 151 -4.01 3.80 -8.96
N VAL A 152 -2.79 3.99 -8.49
CA VAL A 152 -2.31 3.42 -7.23
C VAL A 152 -1.86 4.52 -6.28
N ARG A 153 -2.05 4.29 -4.98
CA ARG A 153 -1.50 5.09 -3.90
C ARG A 153 -0.71 4.20 -2.96
N ASP A 154 0.60 4.42 -2.93
CA ASP A 154 1.50 3.81 -1.96
C ASP A 154 1.76 4.78 -0.79
N ARG A 155 1.87 4.24 0.42
CA ARG A 155 2.29 4.98 1.62
C ARG A 155 3.54 4.32 2.22
N TYR A 156 4.57 5.12 2.44
CA TYR A 156 5.83 4.72 3.03
C TYR A 156 6.07 5.47 4.34
N ALA A 157 6.73 4.82 5.30
CA ALA A 157 7.27 5.46 6.49
C ALA A 157 8.80 5.52 6.41
N CYS A 158 9.41 6.63 6.85
CA CYS A 158 10.86 6.72 6.97
C CYS A 158 11.33 5.88 8.15
N ARG A 159 12.19 4.89 7.90
CA ARG A 159 12.64 3.94 8.94
C ARG A 159 13.30 4.61 10.14
N ALA A 160 14.09 5.66 9.90
CA ALA A 160 14.77 6.39 10.97
C ALA A 160 13.81 7.32 11.74
N HIS A 161 12.76 7.82 11.09
CA HIS A 161 11.83 8.82 11.62
C HIS A 161 10.40 8.47 11.20
N PRO A 162 9.75 7.52 11.87
CA PRO A 162 8.49 6.93 11.38
C PRO A 162 7.30 7.89 11.28
N ALA A 163 7.33 9.02 11.99
CA ALA A 163 6.34 10.10 11.83
C ALA A 163 6.41 10.76 10.44
N LEU A 164 7.58 10.71 9.78
CA LEU A 164 7.74 11.15 8.41
C LEU A 164 7.24 10.08 7.45
N THR A 165 6.15 10.42 6.76
CA THR A 165 5.51 9.55 5.77
C THR A 165 5.61 10.14 4.38
N VAL A 166 5.68 9.26 3.39
CA VAL A 166 5.70 9.61 1.97
C VAL A 166 4.52 8.93 1.30
N THR A 167 3.70 9.69 0.60
CA THR A 167 2.63 9.16 -0.25
C THR A 167 3.03 9.34 -1.70
N VAL A 168 2.95 8.26 -2.48
CA VAL A 168 3.17 8.26 -3.93
C VAL A 168 1.86 7.87 -4.59
N LYS A 169 1.25 8.78 -5.37
CA LYS A 169 0.07 8.50 -6.21
C LYS A 169 0.50 8.40 -7.67
N SER A 170 0.13 7.34 -8.38
CA SER A 170 0.60 7.09 -9.74
C SER A 170 -0.40 6.27 -10.58
N PRO A 171 -0.67 6.65 -11.84
CA PRO A 171 -0.45 7.99 -12.40
C PRO A 171 -1.32 9.06 -11.71
N VAL A 172 -1.34 10.29 -12.22
CA VAL A 172 -2.21 11.42 -11.81
C VAL A 172 -2.77 12.16 -13.02
N ASP A 173 -2.09 12.07 -14.17
CA ASP A 173 -2.56 12.58 -15.45
C ASP A 173 -3.11 11.43 -16.31
N GLU A 174 -4.41 11.50 -16.59
CA GLU A 174 -5.19 10.52 -17.36
C GLU A 174 -4.81 10.48 -18.84
N LYS A 175 -4.37 11.61 -19.41
CA LYS A 175 -4.06 11.69 -20.86
C LYS A 175 -2.73 11.04 -21.20
N THR A 176 -1.75 11.14 -20.29
CA THR A 176 -0.39 10.66 -20.55
C THR A 176 0.04 9.50 -19.67
N GLY A 177 -0.69 9.21 -18.59
CA GLY A 177 -0.35 8.17 -17.61
C GLY A 177 1.03 8.38 -16.97
N ALA A 178 1.58 9.59 -17.05
CA ALA A 178 3.01 9.83 -16.87
C ALA A 178 3.37 10.56 -15.58
N LEU A 179 2.44 11.36 -15.07
CA LEU A 179 2.64 12.16 -13.89
C LEU A 179 2.22 11.37 -12.68
N SER A 180 2.95 11.53 -11.60
CA SER A 180 2.68 10.98 -10.28
C SER A 180 2.76 12.12 -9.28
N LEU A 181 2.12 12.00 -8.13
CA LEU A 181 2.23 12.99 -7.06
C LEU A 181 2.98 12.36 -5.90
N ILE A 182 4.04 13.02 -5.46
CA ILE A 182 4.79 12.66 -4.27
C ILE A 182 4.48 13.70 -3.20
N ARG A 183 4.07 13.25 -2.02
CA ARG A 183 3.82 14.10 -0.85
C ARG A 183 4.59 13.57 0.35
N ILE A 184 5.23 14.45 1.09
CA ILE A 184 5.89 14.19 2.37
C ILE A 184 5.06 14.85 3.47
N SER A 185 4.80 14.11 4.55
CA SER A 185 4.10 14.61 5.73
C SER A 185 4.86 14.21 7.00
N ASP A 186 4.73 14.99 8.06
CA ASP A 186 5.24 14.73 9.40
C ASP A 186 4.04 14.64 10.36
N GLY A 187 3.64 13.41 10.71
CA GLY A 187 2.30 13.15 11.23
C GLY A 187 1.22 13.65 10.25
N ASP A 188 0.29 14.46 10.76
CA ASP A 188 -0.78 15.05 9.95
C ASP A 188 -0.35 16.32 9.19
N ARG A 189 0.84 16.83 9.48
CA ARG A 189 1.32 18.08 8.87
C ARG A 189 1.94 17.83 7.51
N HIS A 190 1.45 18.53 6.49
CA HIS A 190 2.12 18.58 5.20
C HIS A 190 3.50 19.26 5.30
N VAL A 191 4.54 18.59 4.79
CA VAL A 191 5.90 19.14 4.73
C VAL A 191 6.16 19.72 3.34
N THR A 192 6.02 18.90 2.31
CA THR A 192 6.23 19.30 0.91
C THR A 192 5.64 18.26 -0.04
N GLY A 193 5.53 18.60 -1.33
CA GLY A 193 5.14 17.66 -2.37
C GLY A 193 5.40 18.24 -3.76
N TRP A 194 5.47 17.36 -4.75
CA TRP A 194 5.66 17.76 -6.14
C TRP A 194 5.09 16.73 -7.11
N PRO A 195 4.67 17.18 -8.31
CA PRO A 195 4.44 16.27 -9.41
C PRO A 195 5.78 15.68 -9.89
N ALA A 196 5.80 14.38 -10.12
CA ALA A 196 6.95 13.62 -10.58
C ALA A 196 6.60 12.91 -11.89
N ARG A 197 7.50 12.95 -12.88
CA ARG A 197 7.36 12.09 -14.06
C ARG A 197 7.86 10.69 -13.70
N MET A 198 6.98 9.70 -13.80
CA MET A 198 7.27 8.28 -13.58
C MET A 198 6.84 7.47 -14.80
N ARG A 199 7.36 7.85 -15.98
CA ARG A 199 7.00 7.19 -17.26
C ARG A 199 7.68 5.84 -17.44
N THR A 200 8.88 5.70 -16.88
CA THR A 200 9.73 4.51 -17.05
C THR A 200 10.43 4.18 -15.74
N GLN A 201 10.84 2.92 -15.58
CA GLN A 201 11.61 2.46 -14.42
C GLN A 201 12.87 3.29 -14.17
N PHE A 202 13.50 3.82 -15.22
CA PHE A 202 14.72 4.64 -15.11
C PHE A 202 14.49 5.99 -14.43
N THR A 203 13.28 6.53 -14.52
CA THR A 203 12.92 7.82 -13.89
C THR A 203 12.50 7.68 -12.43
N THR A 204 12.30 6.46 -11.94
CA THR A 204 11.82 6.22 -10.56
C THR A 204 12.91 6.42 -9.52
N GLY A 205 14.13 5.94 -9.79
CA GLY A 205 15.27 6.08 -8.88
C GLY A 205 15.56 7.55 -8.51
N PRO A 206 15.72 8.46 -9.49
CA PRO A 206 15.91 9.89 -9.20
C PRO A 206 14.79 10.51 -8.36
N ASN A 207 13.53 10.09 -8.54
CA ASN A 207 12.41 10.58 -7.73
C ASN A 207 12.51 10.09 -6.27
N ALA A 208 12.90 8.82 -6.05
CA ALA A 208 13.11 8.27 -4.72
C ALA A 208 14.30 8.95 -4.00
N HIS A 209 15.41 9.22 -4.71
CA HIS A 209 16.52 10.00 -4.16
C HIS A 209 16.09 11.42 -3.77
N ARG A 210 15.29 12.09 -4.60
CA ARG A 210 14.75 13.42 -4.28
C ARG A 210 13.86 13.40 -3.03
N VAL A 211 13.12 12.32 -2.79
CA VAL A 211 12.38 12.12 -1.53
C VAL A 211 13.32 12.10 -0.34
N ARG A 212 14.41 11.31 -0.42
CA ARG A 212 15.42 11.23 0.64
C ARG A 212 16.04 12.59 0.92
N GLU A 213 16.49 13.30 -0.11
CA GLU A 213 17.07 14.65 0.01
C GLU A 213 16.11 15.64 0.66
N ALA A 214 14.83 15.62 0.27
CA ALA A 214 13.81 16.50 0.83
C ALA A 214 13.59 16.25 2.33
N ILE A 215 13.57 14.97 2.75
CA ILE A 215 13.46 14.60 4.16
C ILE A 215 14.70 15.02 4.95
N GLU A 216 15.90 14.80 4.43
CA GLU A 216 17.14 15.22 5.07
C GLU A 216 17.23 16.75 5.19
N ALA A 217 16.78 17.48 4.17
CA ALA A 217 16.69 18.94 4.23
C ALA A 217 15.67 19.41 5.27
N TYR A 218 14.52 18.75 5.39
CA TYR A 218 13.53 19.04 6.43
C TYR A 218 14.10 18.81 7.83
N LEU A 219 14.68 17.64 8.07
CA LEU A 219 15.25 17.26 9.37
C LEU A 219 16.38 18.19 9.83
N ARG A 220 17.20 18.69 8.90
CA ARG A 220 18.24 19.70 9.20
C ARG A 220 17.66 21.03 9.69
N ARG A 221 16.46 21.39 9.25
CA ARG A 221 15.80 22.67 9.63
C ARG A 221 15.00 22.58 10.92
N THR A 222 14.54 21.39 11.29
CA THR A 222 13.64 21.19 12.44
C THR A 222 14.32 20.62 13.67
N ARG A 223 15.59 20.20 13.56
CA ARG A 223 16.40 19.70 14.69
C ARG A 223 17.40 20.72 15.26
N THR A 224 17.34 21.96 14.79
CA THR A 224 17.95 23.14 15.44
C THR A 224 16.95 23.75 16.39
#